data_AF-A0A1S3C8B4-F1
#
_entry.id   AF-A0A1S3C8B4-F1
#
_cell.length_a   1.000
_cell.length_b   1.000
_cell.length_c   1.000
_cell.angle_alpha   90.00
_cell.angle_beta   90.00
_cell.angle_gamma   90.00
#
_symmetry.space_group_name_H-M   'P 1'
#
loop_
_entity.id
_entity.type
_entity.pdbx_description
1 polymer ?
#
loop_
_entity_poly.entity_id
_entity_poly.type
_entity_poly.pdbx_seq_one_letter_code
_entity_poly.pdbx_strand_id
1 'polypeptide(L)'
;MGAKSSKEASPYRSTSSSSWGGGGYAQSSYGHETPSYVPQQSYPSQQYYTSSQECYGNVDNGRRLDRKYSRIADNYNSLEEVTEALARAGLESSNLIVGIDFTKSNEWTGARSFNRRSLHHIGDQPNPYQQAISIIGKTLAAFDDDNLIPCFGFGDASTHDQDVFSFFPEEERFCNGFEEVLSRYQEIAPHLRLAGPTSFAPVIEMAMTIVEQSGGQYHVLLIIADGQVTRSVDTERGRLSPQEQKTVDAIVEASKFPLSIVLVGVGDGPWDTMREFDDNIPSRAFDNFQFVNFTEIMSKNIPSSRKETEFALAALMEIPSQYKATIELDILGGRKGISPQRVALPPPVYGAASLNSSKSFSNSKPTWSSSYEPSVPSFPVNRNPTPTSTAPPVASSTYDNQVCPICLTNPKDMAFGCGHQTCCECGQDLQTCPICRSAIHTRIKLY
;
A
#
# COMPACT_ATOMS: atom_id res chain seq x y z
N MET A 1 75.52 -6.43 -3.09
CA MET A 1 75.63 -6.35 -4.55
C MET A 1 74.20 -6.19 -5.07
N GLY A 2 73.65 -5.00 -5.27
CA GLY A 2 73.87 -4.05 -6.38
C GLY A 2 72.88 -4.39 -7.52
N ALA A 3 72.08 -3.51 -8.12
CA ALA A 3 71.69 -2.12 -7.91
C ALA A 3 70.50 -1.81 -8.87
N LYS A 4 69.63 -0.84 -8.50
CA LYS A 4 68.94 0.25 -9.26
C LYS A 4 68.27 -0.05 -10.64
N SER A 5 67.16 0.56 -11.07
CA SER A 5 66.84 2.00 -11.02
C SER A 5 65.37 2.31 -11.40
N SER A 6 64.89 3.43 -10.87
CA SER A 6 63.60 4.11 -11.06
C SER A 6 63.61 5.17 -12.18
N LYS A 7 62.41 5.60 -12.64
CA LYS A 7 61.91 6.99 -12.96
C LYS A 7 60.81 6.95 -14.05
N GLU A 8 59.58 7.45 -13.87
CA GLU A 8 59.01 8.82 -13.68
C GLU A 8 58.68 9.61 -14.97
N ALA A 9 57.49 10.23 -14.95
CA ALA A 9 57.01 11.46 -15.61
C ALA A 9 56.29 11.43 -17.00
N SER A 10 55.03 11.92 -16.97
CA SER A 10 54.15 12.41 -18.05
C SER A 10 54.60 13.78 -18.62
N PRO A 11 53.76 14.61 -19.31
CA PRO A 11 52.68 14.41 -20.32
C PRO A 11 52.92 15.27 -21.59
N TYR A 12 52.05 15.26 -22.63
CA TYR A 12 51.65 16.47 -23.41
C TYR A 12 50.63 16.16 -24.54
N ARG A 13 49.72 17.12 -24.73
CA ARG A 13 48.69 17.28 -25.78
C ARG A 13 49.28 17.45 -27.19
N SER A 14 48.51 17.10 -28.23
CA SER A 14 48.09 18.06 -29.29
C SER A 14 47.18 17.48 -30.37
N THR A 15 46.34 18.37 -30.87
CA THR A 15 45.24 18.37 -31.85
C THR A 15 45.58 18.18 -33.33
N SER A 16 44.49 18.08 -34.13
CA SER A 16 44.30 18.43 -35.57
C SER A 16 44.60 17.31 -36.57
N SER A 17 43.99 17.19 -37.75
CA SER A 17 42.77 17.69 -38.43
C SER A 17 42.82 17.06 -39.83
N SER A 18 41.68 16.88 -40.52
CA SER A 18 41.70 16.76 -41.99
C SER A 18 40.35 17.15 -42.60
N SER A 19 40.40 18.20 -43.40
CA SER A 19 39.34 18.78 -44.22
C SER A 19 39.42 18.28 -45.66
N TRP A 20 38.29 18.19 -46.37
CA TRP A 20 38.13 18.33 -47.83
C TRP A 20 36.75 18.99 -48.01
N GLY A 21 36.58 20.24 -48.48
CA GLY A 21 36.84 20.80 -49.83
C GLY A 21 35.50 20.86 -50.58
N GLY A 22 35.03 21.91 -51.25
CA GLY A 22 35.49 23.25 -51.62
C GLY A 22 34.65 23.74 -52.83
N GLY A 23 34.39 25.05 -52.93
CA GLY A 23 33.85 25.75 -54.12
C GLY A 23 32.58 26.57 -53.83
N GLY A 24 32.43 27.85 -54.13
CA GLY A 24 33.31 28.87 -54.73
C GLY A 24 32.48 30.13 -55.05
N TYR A 25 33.02 31.32 -54.76
CA TYR A 25 32.84 32.66 -55.40
C TYR A 25 31.42 33.23 -55.70
N ALA A 26 31.07 34.52 -55.57
CA ALA A 26 31.69 35.76 -55.08
C ALA A 26 30.65 36.93 -55.05
N GLN A 27 30.80 37.84 -54.07
CA GLN A 27 30.78 39.32 -54.12
C GLN A 27 29.52 40.23 -54.30
N SER A 28 29.41 41.16 -53.30
CA SER A 28 29.15 42.64 -53.33
C SER A 28 27.75 43.20 -53.69
N SER A 29 27.23 44.32 -53.16
CA SER A 29 27.58 45.33 -52.13
C SER A 29 26.43 46.38 -52.01
N TYR A 30 26.46 47.22 -50.94
CA TYR A 30 25.79 48.55 -50.74
C TYR A 30 24.26 48.56 -50.48
N GLY A 31 23.66 49.41 -49.64
CA GLY A 31 24.08 50.58 -48.85
C GLY A 31 22.89 51.14 -48.04
N HIS A 32 23.18 52.02 -47.07
CA HIS A 32 22.27 52.72 -46.14
C HIS A 32 21.26 53.67 -46.81
N GLU A 33 20.12 53.96 -46.16
CA GLU A 33 19.68 55.32 -45.76
C GLU A 33 18.33 55.34 -45.01
N THR A 34 18.22 56.21 -43.99
CA THR A 34 16.99 56.64 -43.29
C THR A 34 16.61 58.05 -43.74
N PRO A 35 15.35 58.47 -43.56
CA PRO A 35 15.09 59.81 -43.03
C PRO A 35 13.89 59.94 -42.05
N SER A 36 13.80 61.14 -41.45
CA SER A 36 13.19 61.50 -40.16
C SER A 36 11.90 62.36 -40.26
N TYR A 37 10.99 62.24 -39.25
CA TYR A 37 10.11 63.27 -38.58
C TYR A 37 9.05 64.06 -39.43
N VAL A 38 7.81 64.43 -39.04
CA VAL A 38 7.17 65.16 -37.87
C VAL A 38 5.59 64.92 -37.87
N PRO A 39 4.66 65.59 -37.11
CA PRO A 39 3.65 64.96 -36.21
C PRO A 39 2.15 65.39 -36.40
N GLN A 40 1.17 64.87 -35.62
CA GLN A 40 -0.15 65.52 -35.34
C GLN A 40 -0.94 64.75 -34.25
N GLN A 41 -1.16 65.30 -33.05
CA GLN A 41 -2.30 66.10 -32.52
C GLN A 41 -3.42 65.30 -31.79
N SER A 42 -3.88 65.90 -30.69
CA SER A 42 -4.61 65.37 -29.52
C SER A 42 -6.05 65.90 -29.40
N TYR A 43 -7.04 65.09 -28.93
CA TYR A 43 -7.90 65.19 -27.69
C TYR A 43 -9.39 64.82 -28.00
N PRO A 44 -10.34 64.66 -27.03
CA PRO A 44 -10.37 63.88 -25.77
C PRO A 44 -11.72 63.13 -25.50
N SER A 45 -11.84 62.53 -24.28
CA SER A 45 -13.06 62.23 -23.48
C SER A 45 -13.65 60.80 -23.59
N GLN A 46 -14.09 60.08 -22.54
CA GLN A 46 -14.50 60.42 -21.17
C GLN A 46 -14.13 59.32 -20.16
N GLN A 47 -13.81 59.74 -18.92
CA GLN A 47 -13.77 58.90 -17.72
C GLN A 47 -15.19 58.58 -17.26
N TYR A 48 -15.47 57.31 -16.99
CA TYR A 48 -16.49 56.90 -16.02
C TYR A 48 -15.78 56.18 -14.87
N TYR A 49 -15.85 56.78 -13.69
CA TYR A 49 -15.53 56.12 -12.43
C TYR A 49 -16.67 55.13 -12.12
N THR A 50 -16.35 53.85 -12.01
CA THR A 50 -17.12 52.91 -11.19
C THR A 50 -16.13 52.09 -10.37
N SER A 51 -16.17 52.33 -9.07
CA SER A 51 -15.49 51.55 -8.05
C SER A 51 -16.21 50.21 -7.88
N SER A 52 -15.51 49.10 -8.11
CA SER A 52 -15.82 47.81 -7.50
C SER A 52 -14.51 47.07 -7.28
N GLN A 53 -14.20 46.85 -5.99
CA GLN A 53 -13.02 46.14 -5.50
C GLN A 53 -12.94 44.75 -6.13
N GLU A 54 -11.90 44.49 -6.92
CA GLU A 54 -11.50 43.14 -7.30
C GLU A 54 -10.30 42.72 -6.44
N CYS A 55 -10.54 41.62 -5.73
CA CYS A 55 -9.65 40.93 -4.80
C CYS A 55 -8.43 40.31 -5.51
N TYR A 56 -7.38 41.12 -5.70
CA TYR A 56 -6.04 40.63 -6.01
C TYR A 56 -5.30 40.27 -4.72
N GLY A 57 -5.42 39.03 -4.27
CA GLY A 57 -4.66 38.56 -3.11
C GLY A 57 -5.05 37.17 -2.63
N ASN A 58 -4.91 36.14 -3.46
CA ASN A 58 -4.87 34.76 -2.92
C ASN A 58 -4.22 33.71 -3.84
N VAL A 59 -4.15 33.96 -5.16
CA VAL A 59 -3.62 32.95 -6.10
C VAL A 59 -2.12 32.67 -5.90
N ASP A 60 -1.35 33.68 -5.50
CA ASP A 60 0.11 33.56 -5.32
C ASP A 60 0.49 32.85 -4.00
N ASN A 61 -0.39 32.94 -2.99
CA ASN A 61 -0.18 32.30 -1.69
C ASN A 61 -0.53 30.80 -1.73
N GLY A 62 -1.60 30.43 -2.44
CA GLY A 62 -1.96 29.03 -2.68
C GLY A 62 -0.86 28.28 -3.43
N ARG A 63 -0.36 28.82 -4.55
CA ARG A 63 0.74 28.21 -5.32
C ARG A 63 2.05 28.08 -4.53
N ARG A 64 2.29 28.98 -3.57
CA ARG A 64 3.48 28.95 -2.72
C ARG A 64 3.36 27.88 -1.63
N LEU A 65 2.17 27.67 -1.07
CA LEU A 65 1.87 26.59 -0.12
C LEU A 65 1.91 25.22 -0.81
N ASP A 66 1.30 25.10 -2.00
CA ASP A 66 1.34 23.88 -2.82
C ASP A 66 2.79 23.44 -3.07
N ARG A 67 3.68 24.39 -3.40
CA ARG A 67 5.10 24.08 -3.63
C ARG A 67 5.84 23.74 -2.33
N LYS A 68 5.49 24.36 -1.21
CA LYS A 68 6.14 24.14 0.11
C LYS A 68 5.91 22.71 0.63
N TYR A 69 4.72 22.16 0.41
CA TYR A 69 4.34 20.83 0.91
C TYR A 69 4.20 19.78 -0.18
N SER A 70 4.66 20.06 -1.41
CA SER A 70 4.65 19.07 -2.50
C SER A 70 5.49 17.83 -2.21
N ARG A 71 6.60 18.01 -1.47
CA ARG A 71 7.52 16.98 -1.01
C ARG A 71 8.09 17.39 0.34
N ILE A 72 8.03 16.50 1.33
CA ILE A 72 8.68 16.72 2.62
C ILE A 72 10.04 16.00 2.61
N ALA A 73 11.03 16.57 3.30
CA ALA A 73 12.38 16.02 3.34
C ALA A 73 12.69 15.44 4.73
N ASP A 74 13.59 14.48 4.77
CA ASP A 74 14.12 13.90 5.99
C ASP A 74 14.96 14.93 6.76
N ASN A 75 14.35 15.57 7.76
CA ASN A 75 14.94 16.69 8.48
C ASN A 75 15.40 16.37 9.92
N TYR A 76 15.15 15.16 10.41
CA TYR A 76 15.40 14.79 11.81
C TYR A 76 16.40 13.64 11.94
N ASN A 77 17.27 13.73 12.94
CA ASN A 77 18.31 12.73 13.21
C ASN A 77 18.06 11.92 14.49
N SER A 78 17.03 12.27 15.27
CA SER A 78 16.67 11.57 16.50
C SER A 78 15.17 11.67 16.82
N LEU A 79 14.68 10.72 17.63
CA LEU A 79 13.29 10.72 18.10
C LEU A 79 12.99 11.94 18.98
N GLU A 80 13.98 12.45 19.71
CA GLU A 80 13.85 13.66 20.55
C GLU A 80 13.60 14.89 19.68
N GLU A 81 14.36 15.07 18.60
CA GLU A 81 14.15 16.17 17.65
C GLU A 81 12.76 16.13 17.00
N VAL A 82 12.28 14.93 16.64
CA VAL A 82 10.92 14.74 16.13
C VAL A 82 9.88 15.10 17.17
N THR A 83 10.03 14.58 18.40
CA THR A 83 9.10 14.84 19.51
C THR A 83 9.03 16.34 19.82
N GLU A 84 10.17 17.02 19.87
CA GLU A 84 10.24 18.47 20.02
C GLU A 84 9.62 19.22 18.84
N ALA A 85 9.75 18.69 17.61
CA ALA A 85 9.14 19.28 16.43
C ALA A 85 7.61 19.12 16.44
N LEU A 86 7.08 17.96 16.87
CA LEU A 86 5.65 17.73 17.08
C LEU A 86 5.10 18.67 18.16
N ALA A 87 5.78 18.73 19.32
CA ALA A 87 5.39 19.63 20.40
C ALA A 87 5.41 21.11 19.96
N ARG A 88 6.45 21.55 19.23
CA ARG A 88 6.52 22.92 18.68
C ARG A 88 5.50 23.18 17.58
N ALA A 89 5.06 22.15 16.86
CA ALA A 89 3.99 22.28 15.88
C ALA A 89 2.62 22.49 16.55
N GLY A 90 2.51 22.24 17.85
CA GLY A 90 1.27 22.28 18.59
C GLY A 90 0.50 20.95 18.53
N LEU A 91 1.14 19.86 18.10
CA LEU A 91 0.54 18.54 18.20
C LEU A 91 0.63 18.10 19.67
N GLU A 92 -0.37 18.49 20.45
CA GLU A 92 -0.53 18.05 21.84
C GLU A 92 -1.02 16.60 21.91
N SER A 93 -1.67 16.15 20.83
CA SER A 93 -2.60 15.05 20.87
C SER A 93 -2.90 14.56 19.43
N SER A 94 -2.89 13.24 19.17
CA SER A 94 -3.19 12.64 17.86
C SER A 94 -3.98 11.33 18.02
N ASN A 95 -4.62 10.87 16.94
CA ASN A 95 -5.34 9.60 16.94
C ASN A 95 -4.70 8.63 15.94
N LEU A 96 -4.55 7.36 16.32
CA LEU A 96 -3.95 6.34 15.47
C LEU A 96 -5.00 5.41 14.87
N ILE A 97 -4.84 5.07 13.59
CA ILE A 97 -5.64 4.04 12.90
C ILE A 97 -4.69 2.99 12.36
N VAL A 98 -5.02 1.70 12.48
CA VAL A 98 -4.18 0.60 11.99
C VAL A 98 -4.90 -0.18 10.90
N GLY A 99 -4.24 -0.33 9.74
CA GLY A 99 -4.62 -1.19 8.63
C GLY A 99 -3.62 -2.32 8.43
N ILE A 100 -4.09 -3.57 8.41
CA ILE A 100 -3.25 -4.75 8.21
C ILE A 100 -3.63 -5.46 6.92
N ASP A 101 -2.65 -5.60 6.04
CA ASP A 101 -2.74 -6.38 4.81
C ASP A 101 -2.81 -7.88 5.13
N PHE A 102 -3.87 -8.55 4.66
CA PHE A 102 -4.08 -10.01 4.73
C PHE A 102 -4.22 -10.64 3.33
N THR A 103 -3.54 -10.06 2.34
CA THR A 103 -3.47 -10.62 0.99
C THR A 103 -2.55 -11.84 0.93
N LYS A 104 -2.76 -12.66 -0.09
CA LYS A 104 -2.09 -13.95 -0.27
C LYS A 104 -0.60 -13.80 -0.57
N SER A 105 -0.14 -12.64 -1.05
CA SER A 105 1.29 -12.42 -1.33
C SER A 105 2.19 -12.62 -0.13
N ASN A 106 1.65 -12.38 1.07
CA ASN A 106 2.28 -12.68 2.35
C ASN A 106 2.70 -14.15 2.51
N GLU A 107 2.19 -15.11 1.71
CA GLU A 107 2.65 -16.50 1.72
C GLU A 107 4.06 -16.65 1.13
N TRP A 108 4.46 -15.80 0.19
CA TRP A 108 5.73 -15.92 -0.55
C TRP A 108 6.69 -14.73 -0.36
N THR A 109 6.22 -13.55 0.05
CA THR A 109 7.07 -12.37 0.27
C THR A 109 7.94 -12.45 1.53
N GLY A 110 7.91 -13.58 2.25
CA GLY A 110 8.88 -13.95 3.29
C GLY A 110 10.00 -14.89 2.82
N ALA A 111 10.15 -15.10 1.51
CA ALA A 111 11.10 -16.05 0.94
C ALA A 111 12.55 -15.85 1.42
N ARG A 112 13.01 -14.60 1.46
CA ARG A 112 14.37 -14.21 1.88
C ARG A 112 14.37 -13.67 3.31
N SER A 113 13.47 -12.75 3.62
CA SER A 113 13.42 -12.02 4.90
C SER A 113 12.87 -12.84 6.07
N PHE A 114 12.09 -13.91 5.79
CA PHE A 114 11.41 -14.68 6.83
C PHE A 114 11.51 -16.19 6.64
N ASN A 115 12.64 -16.66 6.09
CA ASN A 115 12.98 -18.08 5.97
C ASN A 115 11.93 -18.91 5.22
N ARG A 116 11.36 -18.36 4.13
CA ARG A 116 10.32 -19.02 3.31
C ARG A 116 9.04 -19.34 4.06
N ARG A 117 8.79 -18.67 5.19
CA ARG A 117 7.52 -18.72 5.90
C ARG A 117 6.65 -17.57 5.45
N SER A 118 5.35 -17.76 5.59
CA SER A 118 4.41 -16.65 5.44
C SER A 118 4.72 -15.54 6.45
N LEU A 119 4.60 -14.29 6.02
CA LEU A 119 4.75 -13.12 6.89
C LEU A 119 3.69 -13.08 8.01
N HIS A 120 2.57 -13.80 7.88
CA HIS A 120 1.57 -13.99 8.95
C HIS A 120 1.76 -15.24 9.79
N HIS A 121 2.81 -16.04 9.56
CA HIS A 121 3.02 -17.27 10.32
C HIS A 121 3.17 -16.97 11.82
N ILE A 122 2.24 -17.49 12.64
CA ILE A 122 2.29 -17.40 14.10
C ILE A 122 3.10 -18.59 14.62
N GLY A 123 4.18 -18.29 15.34
CA GLY A 123 5.06 -19.28 15.97
C GLY A 123 5.82 -18.70 17.16
N ASP A 124 6.88 -19.36 17.59
CA ASP A 124 7.65 -18.96 18.79
C ASP A 124 8.33 -17.59 18.68
N GLN A 125 8.63 -17.16 17.45
CA GLN A 125 9.24 -15.87 17.18
C GLN A 125 8.22 -14.95 16.51
N PRO A 126 8.18 -13.66 16.88
CA PRO A 126 7.24 -12.73 16.29
C PRO A 126 7.52 -12.58 14.79
N ASN A 127 6.48 -12.68 13.99
CA ASN A 127 6.56 -12.40 12.56
C ASN A 127 6.75 -10.89 12.29
N PRO A 128 7.06 -10.47 11.05
CA PRO A 128 7.32 -9.06 10.75
C PRO A 128 6.15 -8.12 11.09
N TYR A 129 4.89 -8.55 10.93
CA TYR A 129 3.73 -7.75 11.35
C TYR A 129 3.70 -7.58 12.87
N GLN A 130 3.90 -8.65 13.64
CA GLN A 130 3.94 -8.60 15.11
C GLN A 130 5.07 -7.69 15.61
N GLN A 131 6.25 -7.74 14.96
CA GLN A 131 7.37 -6.87 15.28
C GLN A 131 7.03 -5.41 15.00
N ALA A 132 6.47 -5.11 13.82
CA ALA A 132 6.05 -3.75 13.45
C ALA A 132 5.02 -3.19 14.45
N ILE A 133 3.93 -3.92 14.72
CA ILE A 133 2.89 -3.53 15.68
C ILE A 133 3.51 -3.24 17.06
N SER A 134 4.40 -4.12 17.55
CA SER A 134 5.01 -3.95 18.86
C SER A 134 5.94 -2.73 18.94
N ILE A 135 6.74 -2.47 17.91
CA ILE A 135 7.68 -1.36 17.93
C ILE A 135 6.94 -0.03 17.76
N ILE A 136 5.99 0.03 16.82
CA ILE A 136 5.14 1.21 16.62
C ILE A 136 4.37 1.53 17.91
N GLY A 137 3.80 0.52 18.57
CA GLY A 137 3.08 0.73 19.81
C GLY A 137 3.93 1.36 20.91
N LYS A 138 5.20 0.96 21.04
CA LYS A 138 6.11 1.58 22.02
C LYS A 138 6.44 3.04 21.69
N THR A 139 6.41 3.42 20.41
CA THR A 139 6.93 4.71 19.93
C THR A 139 5.83 5.73 19.68
N LEU A 140 4.68 5.29 19.17
CA LEU A 140 3.55 6.15 18.79
C LEU A 140 2.45 6.21 19.85
N ALA A 141 2.34 5.23 20.76
CA ALA A 141 1.29 5.27 21.79
C ALA A 141 1.42 6.48 22.74
N ALA A 142 2.62 7.07 22.85
CA ALA A 142 2.81 8.29 23.64
C ALA A 142 2.11 9.53 23.03
N PHE A 143 1.72 9.46 21.75
CA PHE A 143 1.05 10.53 21.02
C PHE A 143 -0.42 10.24 20.76
N ASP A 144 -0.93 9.08 21.21
CA ASP A 144 -2.34 8.71 21.06
C ASP A 144 -3.15 9.22 22.27
N ASP A 145 -4.28 9.87 22.00
CA ASP A 145 -5.01 10.67 23.00
C ASP A 145 -5.79 9.85 24.00
N ASP A 146 -6.44 8.80 23.53
CA ASP A 146 -7.39 8.00 24.28
C ASP A 146 -6.97 6.53 24.40
N ASN A 147 -5.87 6.15 23.74
CA ASN A 147 -5.37 4.79 23.63
C ASN A 147 -6.39 3.86 22.91
N LEU A 148 -7.34 4.42 22.16
CA LEU A 148 -8.33 3.68 21.39
C LEU A 148 -7.93 3.65 19.92
N ILE A 149 -7.60 2.46 19.43
CA ILE A 149 -7.02 2.27 18.11
C ILE A 149 -8.00 1.52 17.22
N PRO A 150 -8.70 2.20 16.28
CA PRO A 150 -9.43 1.56 15.21
C PRO A 150 -8.50 0.65 14.39
N CYS A 151 -8.81 -0.65 14.37
CA CYS A 151 -7.98 -1.66 13.70
C CYS A 151 -8.78 -2.42 12.65
N PHE A 152 -8.22 -2.45 11.44
CA PHE A 152 -8.86 -3.04 10.27
C PHE A 152 -7.93 -4.01 9.55
N GLY A 153 -8.51 -5.08 9.00
CA GLY A 153 -7.85 -5.95 8.04
C GLY A 153 -8.45 -5.81 6.64
N PHE A 154 -7.65 -6.05 5.60
CA PHE A 154 -8.09 -6.02 4.21
C PHE A 154 -7.37 -7.06 3.36
N GLY A 155 -7.92 -7.43 2.20
CA GLY A 155 -7.27 -8.34 1.26
C GLY A 155 -7.47 -9.83 1.51
N ASP A 156 -8.20 -10.19 2.56
CA ASP A 156 -8.62 -11.58 2.81
C ASP A 156 -9.80 -11.96 1.89
N ALA A 157 -10.20 -13.23 1.89
CA ALA A 157 -11.29 -13.72 1.03
C ALA A 157 -12.67 -13.11 1.33
N SER A 158 -12.84 -12.39 2.44
CA SER A 158 -14.08 -11.68 2.77
C SER A 158 -14.11 -10.28 2.17
N THR A 159 -12.94 -9.65 2.04
CA THR A 159 -12.81 -8.22 1.68
C THR A 159 -12.28 -7.99 0.26
N HIS A 160 -11.41 -8.89 -0.23
CA HIS A 160 -10.67 -8.70 -1.49
C HIS A 160 -10.05 -7.29 -1.57
N ASP A 161 -10.13 -6.62 -2.72
CA ASP A 161 -9.70 -5.24 -2.93
C ASP A 161 -10.83 -4.21 -2.79
N GLN A 162 -11.99 -4.60 -2.24
CA GLN A 162 -13.19 -3.75 -2.17
C GLN A 162 -13.48 -3.25 -0.76
N ASP A 163 -13.20 -4.03 0.27
CA ASP A 163 -13.63 -3.75 1.64
C ASP A 163 -12.52 -3.86 2.69
N VAL A 164 -12.87 -3.47 3.92
CA VAL A 164 -12.09 -3.73 5.12
C VAL A 164 -12.99 -4.42 6.14
N PHE A 165 -12.41 -5.23 7.02
CA PHE A 165 -13.12 -5.75 8.19
C PHE A 165 -12.55 -5.16 9.48
N SER A 166 -13.40 -4.89 10.46
CA SER A 166 -12.98 -4.47 11.80
C SER A 166 -12.47 -5.66 12.60
N PHE A 167 -11.52 -5.41 13.51
CA PHE A 167 -10.99 -6.46 14.38
C PHE A 167 -12.01 -7.00 15.39
N PHE A 168 -13.00 -6.18 15.75
CA PHE A 168 -14.11 -6.56 16.63
C PHE A 168 -15.45 -6.54 15.90
N PRO A 169 -16.37 -7.46 16.25
CA PRO A 169 -17.69 -7.54 15.65
C PRO A 169 -18.66 -6.47 16.18
N GLU A 170 -18.39 -5.93 17.36
CA GLU A 170 -19.19 -4.83 17.90
C GLU A 170 -18.92 -3.55 17.11
N GLU A 171 -20.00 -2.88 16.68
CA GLU A 171 -19.90 -1.55 16.08
C GLU A 171 -19.22 -0.59 17.07
N GLU A 172 -18.31 0.25 16.54
CA GLU A 172 -17.58 1.28 17.31
C GLU A 172 -16.66 0.74 18.42
N ARG A 173 -16.36 -0.57 18.49
CA ARG A 173 -15.34 -1.09 19.40
C ARG A 173 -13.94 -0.99 18.79
N PHE A 174 -13.08 -0.21 19.42
CA PHE A 174 -11.66 -0.08 19.08
C PHE A 174 -10.77 -0.89 20.05
N CYS A 175 -9.53 -1.16 19.62
CA CYS A 175 -8.53 -1.80 20.48
C CYS A 175 -8.06 -0.80 21.54
N ASN A 176 -7.96 -1.25 22.79
CA ASN A 176 -7.35 -0.51 23.89
C ASN A 176 -5.83 -0.74 23.89
N GLY A 177 -5.11 0.14 23.20
CA GLY A 177 -3.66 0.11 23.05
C GLY A 177 -3.15 -0.96 22.10
N PHE A 178 -1.88 -0.85 21.73
CA PHE A 178 -1.21 -1.76 20.80
C PHE A 178 -1.06 -3.18 21.34
N GLU A 179 -1.15 -3.37 22.66
CA GLU A 179 -1.22 -4.68 23.28
C GLU A 179 -2.48 -5.45 22.85
N GLU A 180 -3.66 -4.79 22.82
CA GLU A 180 -4.89 -5.42 22.33
C GLU A 180 -4.86 -5.59 20.81
N VAL A 181 -4.25 -4.65 20.07
CA VAL A 181 -4.00 -4.82 18.61
C VAL A 181 -3.21 -6.09 18.34
N LEU A 182 -2.10 -6.30 19.05
CA LEU A 182 -1.24 -7.46 18.88
C LEU A 182 -1.93 -8.76 19.28
N SER A 183 -2.62 -8.77 20.42
CA SER A 183 -3.39 -9.94 20.88
C SER A 183 -4.46 -10.32 19.87
N ARG A 184 -5.21 -9.32 19.39
CA ARG A 184 -6.31 -9.55 18.45
C ARG A 184 -5.83 -9.97 17.07
N TYR A 185 -4.71 -9.42 16.60
CA TYR A 185 -4.02 -9.90 15.40
C TYR A 185 -3.64 -11.38 15.52
N GLN A 186 -3.06 -11.81 16.66
CA GLN A 186 -2.68 -13.20 16.89
C GLN A 186 -3.88 -14.16 16.87
N GLU A 187 -5.05 -13.70 17.32
CA GLU A 187 -6.29 -14.48 17.29
C GLU A 187 -6.87 -14.59 15.87
N ILE A 188 -6.90 -13.50 15.12
CA ILE A 188 -7.58 -13.45 13.81
C ILE A 188 -6.71 -14.07 12.72
N ALA A 189 -5.43 -13.69 12.63
CA ALA A 189 -4.56 -14.01 11.50
C ALA A 189 -4.52 -15.50 11.12
N PRO A 190 -4.43 -16.47 12.06
CA PRO A 190 -4.42 -17.91 11.73
C PRO A 190 -5.70 -18.43 11.07
N HIS A 191 -6.82 -17.74 11.27
CA HIS A 191 -8.14 -18.18 10.82
C HIS A 191 -8.55 -17.54 9.49
N LEU A 192 -7.82 -16.52 9.02
CA LEU A 192 -8.12 -15.83 7.77
C LEU A 192 -7.74 -16.67 6.55
N ARG A 193 -8.52 -16.50 5.49
CA ARG A 193 -8.18 -17.00 4.17
C ARG A 193 -7.55 -15.88 3.36
N LEU A 194 -6.23 -15.85 3.28
CA LEU A 194 -5.51 -14.82 2.53
C LEU A 194 -5.90 -14.86 1.05
N ALA A 195 -6.17 -13.69 0.44
CA ALA A 195 -6.69 -13.59 -0.92
C ALA A 195 -6.08 -12.40 -1.70
N GLY A 196 -6.92 -11.58 -2.33
CA GLY A 196 -6.54 -10.44 -3.15
C GLY A 196 -7.67 -10.08 -4.11
N PRO A 197 -7.48 -9.14 -5.06
CA PRO A 197 -6.29 -8.31 -5.29
C PRO A 197 -5.92 -7.40 -4.09
N THR A 198 -4.78 -6.73 -4.20
CA THR A 198 -4.25 -5.79 -3.18
C THR A 198 -4.49 -4.36 -3.62
N SER A 199 -5.24 -3.60 -2.83
CA SER A 199 -5.49 -2.16 -2.97
C SER A 199 -5.54 -1.52 -1.58
N PHE A 200 -4.94 -0.35 -1.39
CA PHE A 200 -5.03 0.38 -0.11
C PHE A 200 -6.22 1.35 -0.08
N ALA A 201 -6.91 1.54 -1.20
CA ALA A 201 -8.07 2.43 -1.26
C ALA A 201 -9.11 2.14 -0.17
N PRO A 202 -9.53 0.87 0.09
CA PRO A 202 -10.55 0.61 1.11
C PRO A 202 -10.16 1.07 2.52
N VAL A 203 -8.90 0.89 2.91
CA VAL A 203 -8.44 1.27 4.26
C VAL A 203 -8.18 2.76 4.38
N ILE A 204 -7.73 3.42 3.31
CA ILE A 204 -7.60 4.88 3.26
C ILE A 204 -8.98 5.55 3.32
N GLU A 205 -9.96 5.02 2.57
CA GLU A 205 -11.35 5.49 2.62
C GLU A 205 -12.01 5.30 3.99
N MET A 206 -11.69 4.19 4.68
CA MET A 206 -12.11 3.98 6.06
C MET A 206 -11.51 5.04 6.99
N ALA A 207 -10.21 5.34 6.86
CA ALA A 207 -9.57 6.38 7.65
C ALA A 207 -10.18 7.77 7.38
N MET A 208 -10.46 8.13 6.12
CA MET A 208 -11.19 9.36 5.79
C MET A 208 -12.57 9.42 6.44
N THR A 209 -13.25 8.27 6.58
CA THR A 209 -14.54 8.19 7.27
C THR A 209 -14.40 8.46 8.77
N ILE A 210 -13.40 7.90 9.42
CA ILE A 210 -13.12 8.12 10.85
C ILE A 210 -12.74 9.57 11.12
N VAL A 211 -11.89 10.17 10.28
CA VAL A 211 -11.49 11.59 10.39
C VAL A 211 -12.71 12.51 10.29
N GLU A 212 -13.64 12.23 9.38
CA GLU A 212 -14.87 13.02 9.27
C GLU A 212 -15.79 12.83 10.49
N GLN A 213 -15.93 11.60 10.99
CA GLN A 213 -16.76 11.26 12.16
C GLN A 213 -16.26 11.95 13.43
N SER A 214 -14.94 11.97 13.65
CA SER A 214 -14.27 12.67 14.76
C SER A 214 -14.40 14.21 14.70
N GLY A 215 -14.96 14.76 13.62
CA GLY A 215 -15.11 16.21 13.44
C GLY A 215 -13.88 16.88 12.84
N GLY A 216 -13.04 16.13 12.12
CA GLY A 216 -11.81 16.64 11.51
C GLY A 216 -10.64 16.70 12.49
N GLN A 217 -10.59 15.79 13.47
CA GLN A 217 -9.39 15.63 14.31
C GLN A 217 -8.24 15.04 13.49
N TYR A 218 -7.01 15.37 13.87
CA TYR A 218 -5.83 14.83 13.19
C TYR A 218 -5.66 13.34 13.47
N HIS A 219 -5.45 12.56 12.41
CA HIS A 219 -5.20 11.13 12.51
C HIS A 219 -3.94 10.72 11.74
N VAL A 220 -3.28 9.67 12.22
CA VAL A 220 -2.23 8.96 11.49
C VAL A 220 -2.71 7.54 11.18
N LEU A 221 -2.86 7.22 9.90
CA LEU A 221 -3.15 5.87 9.42
C LEU A 221 -1.83 5.10 9.21
N LEU A 222 -1.66 4.03 9.97
CA LEU A 222 -0.57 3.08 9.86
C LEU A 222 -1.01 1.88 9.02
N ILE A 223 -0.48 1.73 7.82
CA ILE A 223 -0.72 0.56 6.98
C ILE A 223 0.50 -0.35 7.09
N ILE A 224 0.33 -1.59 7.54
CA ILE A 224 1.38 -2.61 7.53
C ILE A 224 1.09 -3.56 6.38
N ALA A 225 2.00 -3.64 5.41
CA ALA A 225 1.78 -4.40 4.17
C ALA A 225 3.08 -4.93 3.57
N ASP A 226 2.97 -5.90 2.66
CA ASP A 226 4.11 -6.50 1.95
C ASP A 226 4.49 -5.81 0.63
N GLY A 227 3.78 -4.72 0.31
CA GLY A 227 4.06 -3.85 -0.83
C GLY A 227 3.56 -4.36 -2.19
N GLN A 228 2.88 -5.51 -2.24
CA GLN A 228 2.42 -6.11 -3.49
C GLN A 228 1.07 -5.56 -3.97
N VAL A 229 0.96 -4.25 -4.21
CA VAL A 229 -0.24 -3.69 -4.87
C VAL A 229 -0.39 -4.35 -6.25
N THR A 230 -1.57 -4.90 -6.52
CA THR A 230 -1.74 -5.82 -7.67
C THR A 230 -1.50 -5.10 -8.98
N ARG A 231 -0.54 -5.59 -9.79
CA ARG A 231 -0.33 -5.18 -11.18
C ARG A 231 -0.91 -6.22 -12.14
N SER A 232 -1.72 -5.79 -13.10
CA SER A 232 -2.18 -6.67 -14.18
C SER A 232 -1.01 -7.01 -15.11
N VAL A 233 -1.02 -8.20 -15.70
CA VAL A 233 -0.08 -8.60 -16.77
C VAL A 233 -0.30 -7.81 -18.06
N ASP A 234 -1.50 -7.26 -18.25
CA ASP A 234 -1.84 -6.44 -19.42
C ASP A 234 -1.47 -4.96 -19.25
N THR A 235 -0.90 -4.59 -18.08
CA THR A 235 -0.46 -3.21 -17.84
C THR A 235 0.84 -2.95 -18.60
N GLU A 236 0.79 -2.10 -19.63
CA GLU A 236 1.98 -1.61 -20.33
C GLU A 236 2.97 -0.97 -19.35
N ARG A 237 4.27 -1.09 -19.62
CA ARG A 237 5.32 -0.47 -18.79
C ARG A 237 5.04 1.04 -18.64
N GLY A 238 4.89 1.50 -17.41
CA GLY A 238 4.65 2.91 -17.07
C GLY A 238 3.18 3.28 -16.89
N ARG A 239 2.23 2.34 -17.01
CA ARG A 239 0.82 2.55 -16.65
C ARG A 239 0.50 1.88 -15.31
N LEU A 240 -0.36 2.53 -14.52
CA LEU A 240 -0.87 2.00 -13.27
C LEU A 240 -1.96 0.95 -13.54
N SER A 241 -2.00 -0.09 -12.71
CA SER A 241 -3.12 -1.04 -12.67
C SER A 241 -4.40 -0.37 -12.11
N PRO A 242 -5.58 -1.01 -12.23
CA PRO A 242 -6.79 -0.50 -11.58
C PRO A 242 -6.65 -0.34 -10.06
N GLN A 243 -5.93 -1.26 -9.39
CA GLN A 243 -5.71 -1.21 -7.94
C GLN A 243 -4.72 -0.11 -7.56
N GLU A 244 -3.65 0.07 -8.34
CA GLU A 244 -2.70 1.17 -8.14
C GLU A 244 -3.37 2.52 -8.37
N GLN A 245 -4.17 2.66 -9.43
CA GLN A 245 -4.90 3.90 -9.70
C GLN A 245 -5.86 4.24 -8.57
N LYS A 246 -6.68 3.27 -8.11
CA LYS A 246 -7.58 3.49 -6.96
C LYS A 246 -6.82 3.89 -5.70
N THR A 247 -5.66 3.27 -5.46
CA THR A 247 -4.81 3.61 -4.30
C THR A 247 -4.30 5.05 -4.41
N VAL A 248 -3.78 5.46 -5.57
CA VAL A 248 -3.33 6.83 -5.82
C VAL A 248 -4.48 7.83 -5.66
N ASP A 249 -5.64 7.53 -6.24
CA ASP A 249 -6.82 8.39 -6.15
C ASP A 249 -7.27 8.57 -4.69
N ALA A 250 -7.25 7.49 -3.89
CA ALA A 250 -7.57 7.54 -2.46
C ALA A 250 -6.55 8.36 -1.66
N ILE A 251 -5.24 8.27 -1.97
CA ILE A 251 -4.20 9.09 -1.32
C ILE A 251 -4.41 10.58 -1.64
N VAL A 252 -4.70 10.90 -2.92
CA VAL A 252 -5.00 12.27 -3.35
C VAL A 252 -6.23 12.81 -2.64
N GLU A 253 -7.31 12.02 -2.54
CA GLU A 253 -8.51 12.42 -1.82
C GLU A 253 -8.24 12.61 -0.32
N ALA A 254 -7.46 11.71 0.30
CA ALA A 254 -7.07 11.79 1.70
C ALA A 254 -6.29 13.06 2.03
N SER A 255 -5.55 13.64 1.07
CA SER A 255 -4.82 14.91 1.28
C SER A 255 -5.73 16.12 1.55
N LYS A 256 -7.06 15.98 1.39
CA LYS A 256 -8.05 17.01 1.74
C LYS A 256 -8.52 16.93 3.19
N PHE A 257 -8.09 15.90 3.91
CA PHE A 257 -8.42 15.63 5.31
C PHE A 257 -7.17 15.84 6.19
N PRO A 258 -7.32 16.11 7.49
CA PRO A 258 -6.21 16.14 8.44
C PRO A 258 -5.73 14.71 8.75
N LEU A 259 -5.22 14.03 7.72
CA LEU A 259 -4.85 12.62 7.73
C LEU A 259 -3.46 12.44 7.13
N SER A 260 -2.57 11.84 7.92
CA SER A 260 -1.26 11.38 7.47
C SER A 260 -1.25 9.87 7.34
N ILE A 261 -0.57 9.35 6.32
CA ILE A 261 -0.53 7.92 6.02
C ILE A 261 0.93 7.46 6.12
N VAL A 262 1.18 6.44 6.93
CA VAL A 262 2.49 5.80 7.07
C VAL A 262 2.38 4.35 6.64
N LEU A 263 3.02 4.00 5.52
CA LEU A 263 3.10 2.64 5.02
C LEU A 263 4.37 1.96 5.53
N VAL A 264 4.19 0.95 6.38
CA VAL A 264 5.25 0.12 6.94
C VAL A 264 5.40 -1.15 6.09
N GLY A 265 6.45 -1.16 5.27
CA GLY A 265 6.77 -2.26 4.37
C GLY A 265 7.47 -3.43 5.05
N VAL A 266 6.78 -4.56 5.18
CA VAL A 266 7.31 -5.83 5.71
C VAL A 266 7.57 -6.85 4.60
N GLY A 267 8.53 -7.75 4.79
CA GLY A 267 8.89 -8.74 3.78
C GLY A 267 9.85 -8.25 2.69
N ASP A 268 9.89 -9.00 1.59
CA ASP A 268 10.93 -8.94 0.56
C ASP A 268 10.76 -7.82 -0.48
N GLY A 269 9.59 -7.16 -0.51
CA GLY A 269 9.20 -6.24 -1.59
C GLY A 269 8.89 -6.98 -2.90
N PRO A 270 9.06 -6.35 -4.08
CA PRO A 270 9.75 -5.06 -4.31
C PRO A 270 8.99 -3.83 -3.79
N TRP A 271 9.74 -2.75 -3.53
CA TRP A 271 9.23 -1.51 -2.92
C TRP A 271 9.24 -0.30 -3.87
N ASP A 272 9.47 -0.51 -5.17
CA ASP A 272 9.62 0.58 -6.13
C ASP A 272 8.37 1.45 -6.25
N THR A 273 7.19 0.83 -6.36
CA THR A 273 5.91 1.56 -6.40
C THR A 273 5.67 2.34 -5.11
N MET A 274 6.04 1.79 -3.95
CA MET A 274 5.82 2.46 -2.66
C MET A 274 6.74 3.68 -2.49
N ARG A 275 7.98 3.61 -2.99
CA ARG A 275 8.88 4.77 -3.08
C ARG A 275 8.40 5.81 -4.09
N GLU A 276 7.75 5.39 -5.17
CA GLU A 276 7.15 6.32 -6.12
C GLU A 276 5.98 7.09 -5.48
N PHE A 277 5.17 6.41 -4.65
CA PHE A 277 4.05 7.02 -3.93
C PHE A 277 4.46 8.01 -2.84
N ASP A 278 5.62 7.81 -2.21
CA ASP A 278 6.23 8.70 -1.22
C ASP A 278 6.41 10.13 -1.77
N ASP A 279 7.15 10.24 -2.88
CA ASP A 279 7.61 11.53 -3.39
C ASP A 279 6.85 12.05 -4.62
N ASN A 280 6.14 11.19 -5.36
CA ASN A 280 5.70 11.49 -6.73
C ASN A 280 4.21 11.23 -7.00
N ILE A 281 3.33 11.52 -6.03
CA ILE A 281 1.87 11.55 -6.28
C ILE A 281 1.45 12.96 -6.73
N PRO A 282 1.07 13.14 -8.02
CA PRO A 282 0.61 14.44 -8.49
C PRO A 282 -0.78 14.77 -7.93
N SER A 283 -1.06 16.06 -7.74
CA SER A 283 -2.38 16.61 -7.38
C SER A 283 -2.84 16.45 -5.93
N ARG A 284 -2.01 15.89 -5.04
CA ARG A 284 -2.25 15.95 -3.59
C ARG A 284 -2.09 17.39 -3.07
N ALA A 285 -2.91 17.80 -2.10
CA ALA A 285 -2.87 19.14 -1.52
C ALA A 285 -1.62 19.38 -0.64
N PHE A 286 -1.15 18.33 0.01
CA PHE A 286 0.14 18.25 0.68
C PHE A 286 0.65 16.81 0.62
N ASP A 287 1.94 16.64 0.86
CA ASP A 287 2.58 15.34 1.01
C ASP A 287 2.09 14.65 2.28
N ASN A 288 1.13 13.74 2.13
CA ASN A 288 0.44 13.07 3.23
C ASN A 288 0.78 11.57 3.34
N PHE A 289 1.84 11.09 2.66
CA PHE A 289 2.16 9.67 2.57
C PHE A 289 3.65 9.44 2.77
N GLN A 290 4.00 8.68 3.81
CA GLN A 290 5.37 8.25 4.12
C GLN A 290 5.51 6.73 3.92
N PHE A 291 6.52 6.28 3.17
CA PHE A 291 6.91 4.88 3.09
C PHE A 291 8.10 4.55 4.01
N VAL A 292 8.02 3.45 4.76
CA VAL A 292 9.11 2.95 5.61
C VAL A 292 9.41 1.49 5.32
N ASN A 293 10.62 1.20 4.84
CA ASN A 293 11.07 -0.17 4.62
C ASN A 293 11.53 -0.82 5.93
N PHE A 294 10.57 -1.39 6.67
CA PHE A 294 10.80 -2.03 7.97
C PHE A 294 11.83 -3.16 7.88
N THR A 295 11.68 -4.03 6.87
CA THR A 295 12.58 -5.19 6.68
C THR A 295 14.03 -4.75 6.51
N GLU A 296 14.27 -3.69 5.72
CA GLU A 296 15.61 -3.17 5.49
C GLU A 296 16.23 -2.64 6.79
N ILE A 297 15.50 -1.84 7.57
CA ILE A 297 15.98 -1.32 8.86
C ILE A 297 16.28 -2.47 9.81
N MET A 298 15.37 -3.45 9.90
CA MET A 298 15.53 -4.60 10.80
C MET A 298 16.65 -5.56 10.38
N SER A 299 17.06 -5.53 9.10
CA SER A 299 18.17 -6.35 8.59
C SER A 299 19.56 -5.80 8.92
N LYS A 300 19.67 -4.52 9.31
CA LYS A 300 20.97 -3.87 9.59
C LYS A 300 21.74 -4.59 10.69
N ASN A 301 23.07 -4.60 10.60
CA ASN A 301 23.93 -5.20 11.62
C ASN A 301 24.25 -4.20 12.75
N ILE A 302 23.22 -3.79 13.49
CA ILE A 302 23.28 -2.87 14.64
C ILE A 302 22.45 -3.42 15.81
N PRO A 303 22.60 -2.91 17.04
CA PRO A 303 21.80 -3.35 18.19
C PRO A 303 20.28 -3.18 17.98
N SER A 304 19.46 -4.09 18.53
CA SER A 304 17.99 -4.08 18.36
C SER A 304 17.35 -2.75 18.75
N SER A 305 17.73 -2.20 19.90
CA SER A 305 17.23 -0.90 20.37
C SER A 305 17.46 0.22 19.35
N ARG A 306 18.60 0.20 18.65
CA ARG A 306 18.93 1.20 17.64
C ARG A 306 18.13 1.00 16.34
N LYS A 307 17.79 -0.24 15.99
CA LYS A 307 16.87 -0.53 14.87
C LYS A 307 15.47 -0.02 15.17
N GLU A 308 14.99 -0.28 16.38
CA GLU A 308 13.68 0.22 16.86
C GLU A 308 13.63 1.75 16.80
N THR A 309 14.68 2.43 17.25
CA THR A 309 14.79 3.89 17.15
C THR A 309 14.86 4.39 15.70
N GLU A 310 15.66 3.77 14.83
CA GLU A 310 15.71 4.15 13.40
C GLU A 310 14.35 3.98 12.72
N PHE A 311 13.64 2.89 13.02
CA PHE A 311 12.33 2.64 12.46
C PHE A 311 11.30 3.65 12.96
N ALA A 312 11.28 3.95 14.26
CA ALA A 312 10.41 4.96 14.84
C ALA A 312 10.65 6.35 14.21
N LEU A 313 11.92 6.72 14.06
CA LEU A 313 12.33 7.97 13.44
C LEU A 313 11.86 8.04 11.98
N ALA A 314 12.05 6.97 11.21
CA ALA A 314 11.61 6.91 9.81
C ALA A 314 10.08 7.01 9.68
N ALA A 315 9.32 6.36 10.56
CA ALA A 315 7.85 6.44 10.56
C ALA A 315 7.31 7.81 10.93
N LEU A 316 8.06 8.59 11.70
CA LEU A 316 7.64 9.91 12.17
C LEU A 316 8.22 11.08 11.37
N MET A 317 9.08 10.82 10.39
CA MET A 317 9.92 11.83 9.75
C MET A 317 9.12 13.00 9.16
N GLU A 318 7.95 12.71 8.58
CA GLU A 318 7.12 13.72 7.93
C GLU A 318 5.97 14.25 8.77
N ILE A 319 5.58 13.52 9.84
CA ILE A 319 4.41 13.84 10.67
C ILE A 319 4.40 15.30 11.16
N PRO A 320 5.51 15.90 11.66
CA PRO A 320 5.49 17.29 12.11
C PRO A 320 5.18 18.29 10.99
N SER A 321 5.67 18.02 9.78
CA SER A 321 5.46 18.89 8.62
C SER A 321 4.06 18.70 8.05
N GLN A 322 3.59 17.45 7.99
CA GLN A 322 2.23 17.08 7.61
C GLN A 322 1.19 17.74 8.51
N TYR A 323 1.35 17.62 9.83
CA TYR A 323 0.47 18.26 10.78
C TYR A 323 0.39 19.78 10.59
N LYS A 324 1.54 20.45 10.41
CA LYS A 324 1.57 21.89 10.09
C LYS A 324 0.85 22.22 8.79
N ALA A 325 1.00 21.39 7.76
CA ALA A 325 0.27 21.56 6.51
C ALA A 325 -1.25 21.52 6.75
N THR A 326 -1.76 20.63 7.60
CA THR A 326 -3.19 20.57 7.91
C THR A 326 -3.73 21.85 8.55
N ILE A 327 -2.92 22.53 9.37
CA ILE A 327 -3.25 23.82 9.98
C ILE A 327 -3.20 24.93 8.91
N GLU A 328 -2.10 25.00 8.15
CA GLU A 328 -1.89 26.05 7.14
C GLU A 328 -2.88 25.96 5.96
N LEU A 329 -3.40 24.77 5.67
CA LEU A 329 -4.43 24.53 4.65
C LEU A 329 -5.88 24.67 5.17
N ASP A 330 -6.06 24.98 6.46
CA ASP A 330 -7.39 25.12 7.09
C ASP A 330 -8.28 23.87 6.89
N ILE A 331 -7.66 22.69 7.07
CA ILE A 331 -8.36 21.39 7.00
C ILE A 331 -8.49 20.70 8.36
N LEU A 332 -7.78 21.18 9.39
CA LEU A 332 -7.89 20.69 10.76
C LEU A 332 -9.15 21.25 11.46
N GLY A 333 -9.88 20.40 12.19
CA GLY A 333 -10.97 20.81 13.08
C GLY A 333 -12.30 21.13 12.39
N GLY A 334 -12.54 20.63 11.17
CA GLY A 334 -13.78 20.85 10.44
C GLY A 334 -14.24 19.64 9.62
N ARG A 335 -15.55 19.41 9.57
CA ARG A 335 -16.20 18.43 8.70
C ARG A 335 -16.27 18.94 7.27
N LYS A 336 -15.79 18.15 6.30
CA LYS A 336 -15.81 18.53 4.87
C LYS A 336 -17.11 18.11 4.18
N GLY A 337 -17.81 17.10 4.69
CA GLY A 337 -19.03 16.55 4.09
C GLY A 337 -18.80 15.78 2.78
N ILE A 338 -17.54 15.51 2.41
CA ILE A 338 -17.14 14.81 1.18
C ILE A 338 -16.67 13.38 1.42
N SER A 339 -16.75 12.90 2.67
CA SER A 339 -16.29 11.57 3.05
C SER A 339 -17.08 10.45 2.37
N PRO A 340 -16.44 9.33 1.97
CA PRO A 340 -17.10 8.20 1.32
C PRO A 340 -18.11 7.44 2.21
N GLN A 341 -18.19 7.74 3.51
CA GLN A 341 -19.05 7.06 4.49
C GLN A 341 -18.91 5.53 4.46
N ARG A 342 -17.67 5.04 4.47
CA ARG A 342 -17.37 3.61 4.41
C ARG A 342 -17.77 2.92 5.70
N VAL A 343 -18.29 1.70 5.60
CA VAL A 343 -18.64 0.84 6.73
C VAL A 343 -17.77 -0.41 6.69
N ALA A 344 -17.15 -0.76 7.82
CA ALA A 344 -16.33 -1.95 7.93
C ALA A 344 -17.21 -3.20 8.01
N LEU A 345 -16.76 -4.29 7.39
CA LEU A 345 -17.35 -5.61 7.60
C LEU A 345 -16.99 -6.12 9.01
N PRO A 346 -17.80 -7.01 9.61
CA PRO A 346 -17.39 -7.70 10.84
C PRO A 346 -16.21 -8.65 10.55
N PRO A 347 -15.42 -9.03 11.57
CA PRO A 347 -14.30 -9.96 11.38
C PRO A 347 -14.80 -11.30 10.84
N PRO A 348 -14.19 -11.83 9.77
CA PRO A 348 -14.71 -13.02 9.10
C PRO A 348 -14.51 -14.28 9.95
N VAL A 349 -15.55 -15.10 10.03
CA VAL A 349 -15.54 -16.38 10.75
C VAL A 349 -15.44 -17.52 9.74
N TYR A 350 -14.22 -18.00 9.49
CA TYR A 350 -13.99 -19.18 8.66
C TYR A 350 -14.07 -20.42 9.54
N GLY A 351 -15.24 -21.07 9.57
CA GLY A 351 -15.47 -22.24 10.40
C GLY A 351 -14.63 -23.44 9.98
N ALA A 352 -13.88 -23.99 10.93
CA ALA A 352 -13.66 -25.44 10.98
C ALA A 352 -15.05 -26.11 11.05
N ALA A 353 -15.23 -27.19 10.29
CA ALA A 353 -16.49 -27.90 10.18
C ALA A 353 -17.21 -28.10 11.53
N SER A 354 -18.48 -27.68 11.57
CA SER A 354 -19.57 -28.19 12.41
C SER A 354 -19.16 -29.04 13.62
N LEU A 355 -18.90 -28.38 14.76
CA LEU A 355 -18.96 -29.03 16.07
C LEU A 355 -20.10 -28.39 16.87
N ASN A 356 -21.21 -29.11 16.90
CA ASN A 356 -22.34 -29.06 17.83
C ASN A 356 -22.38 -27.86 18.79
N SER A 357 -23.17 -26.84 18.43
CA SER A 357 -23.87 -26.05 19.42
C SER A 357 -25.36 -26.14 19.15
N SER A 358 -26.00 -27.08 19.84
CA SER A 358 -27.44 -27.13 20.01
C SER A 358 -27.90 -25.88 20.74
N LYS A 359 -28.27 -24.84 19.98
CA LYS A 359 -29.10 -23.75 20.48
C LYS A 359 -30.49 -23.88 19.87
N SER A 360 -31.38 -24.35 20.73
CA SER A 360 -32.81 -24.45 20.51
C SER A 360 -33.38 -23.07 20.19
N PHE A 361 -33.89 -22.89 18.98
CA PHE A 361 -34.83 -21.81 18.68
C PHE A 361 -36.13 -22.45 18.23
N SER A 362 -37.07 -22.47 19.16
CA SER A 362 -38.49 -22.71 18.88
C SER A 362 -38.98 -21.62 17.95
N ASN A 363 -39.42 -21.98 16.74
CA ASN A 363 -40.49 -21.23 16.11
C ASN A 363 -41.34 -22.12 15.22
N SER A 364 -42.63 -21.87 15.35
CA SER A 364 -43.80 -22.59 14.89
C SER A 364 -43.85 -22.71 13.37
N LYS A 365 -44.10 -23.93 12.86
CA LYS A 365 -44.63 -24.13 11.50
C LYS A 365 -46.09 -23.64 11.44
N PRO A 366 -46.55 -23.28 10.23
CA PRO A 366 -47.67 -24.03 9.70
C PRO A 366 -47.30 -24.76 8.40
N THR A 367 -47.92 -25.92 8.30
CA THR A 367 -48.03 -26.88 7.19
C THR A 367 -48.35 -26.26 5.83
N TRP A 368 -47.62 -26.69 4.80
CA TRP A 368 -48.24 -27.15 3.55
C TRP A 368 -47.44 -28.28 2.90
N SER A 369 -48.19 -29.30 2.53
CA SER A 369 -47.81 -30.55 1.88
C SER A 369 -47.66 -30.36 0.38
N SER A 370 -46.63 -30.95 -0.21
CA SER A 370 -46.78 -31.62 -1.51
C SER A 370 -45.70 -32.70 -1.65
N SER A 371 -46.23 -33.91 -1.76
CA SER A 371 -45.60 -35.20 -1.97
C SER A 371 -45.04 -35.35 -3.38
N TYR A 372 -43.82 -35.86 -3.55
CA TYR A 372 -43.47 -36.77 -4.65
C TYR A 372 -42.32 -37.68 -4.21
N GLU A 373 -42.64 -38.97 -4.13
CA GLU A 373 -41.68 -40.09 -4.02
C GLU A 373 -41.37 -40.60 -5.44
N PRO A 374 -40.24 -41.29 -5.63
CA PRO A 374 -40.37 -42.71 -5.97
C PRO A 374 -39.32 -43.62 -5.29
N SER A 375 -39.81 -44.60 -4.51
CA SER A 375 -39.60 -46.07 -4.60
C SER A 375 -38.33 -46.54 -5.36
N VAL A 376 -37.46 -47.45 -4.89
CA VAL A 376 -37.65 -48.88 -4.50
C VAL A 376 -36.37 -49.43 -3.77
N PRO A 377 -36.26 -50.70 -3.30
CA PRO A 377 -36.29 -51.13 -1.91
C PRO A 377 -34.95 -51.67 -1.31
N SER A 378 -34.89 -51.71 0.01
CA SER A 378 -33.78 -52.27 0.82
C SER A 378 -33.97 -53.78 1.10
N PHE A 379 -32.89 -54.56 0.98
CA PHE A 379 -32.75 -55.86 1.67
C PHE A 379 -31.47 -55.87 2.55
N PRO A 380 -31.53 -56.43 3.77
CA PRO A 380 -30.43 -56.42 4.71
C PRO A 380 -29.64 -57.74 4.69
N VAL A 381 -28.31 -57.70 4.74
CA VAL A 381 -27.52 -58.84 5.27
C VAL A 381 -26.39 -58.32 6.15
N ASN A 382 -26.37 -58.91 7.34
CA ASN A 382 -25.56 -58.68 8.51
C ASN A 382 -24.17 -59.36 8.36
N ARG A 383 -23.05 -58.66 8.64
CA ARG A 383 -21.79 -59.23 9.18
C ARG A 383 -20.73 -58.16 9.45
N ASN A 384 -20.43 -57.92 10.73
CA ASN A 384 -19.14 -57.38 11.23
C ASN A 384 -18.19 -58.57 11.56
N PRO A 385 -16.94 -58.37 11.98
CA PRO A 385 -15.84 -57.60 11.38
C PRO A 385 -14.52 -58.45 11.35
N THR A 386 -13.49 -58.08 10.58
CA THR A 386 -12.03 -58.10 10.93
C THR A 386 -11.11 -57.87 9.70
N PRO A 387 -9.87 -57.39 9.91
CA PRO A 387 -9.16 -56.50 8.98
C PRO A 387 -8.00 -57.16 8.26
N THR A 388 -7.61 -56.70 7.06
CA THR A 388 -6.19 -56.50 6.67
C THR A 388 -5.99 -55.86 5.29
N SER A 389 -5.00 -54.95 5.27
CA SER A 389 -4.11 -54.57 4.16
C SER A 389 -4.66 -53.80 2.95
N THR A 390 -4.57 -52.47 3.04
CA THR A 390 -4.31 -51.61 1.88
C THR A 390 -2.91 -51.00 2.01
N ALA A 391 -2.18 -51.06 0.91
CA ALA A 391 -0.80 -50.62 0.75
C ALA A 391 -0.59 -49.13 1.11
N PRO A 392 0.63 -48.73 1.53
CA PRO A 392 0.93 -47.33 1.84
C PRO A 392 0.90 -46.47 0.56
N PRO A 393 0.46 -45.19 0.64
CA PRO A 393 0.58 -44.27 -0.48
C PRO A 393 2.06 -43.94 -0.72
N VAL A 394 2.45 -44.01 -1.98
CA VAL A 394 3.77 -43.64 -2.48
C VAL A 394 4.04 -42.18 -2.12
N ALA A 395 5.21 -41.92 -1.53
CA ALA A 395 5.70 -40.58 -1.25
C ALA A 395 5.88 -39.81 -2.56
N SER A 396 4.96 -38.90 -2.86
CA SER A 396 5.15 -37.91 -3.93
C SER A 396 6.28 -36.98 -3.53
N SER A 397 7.37 -37.03 -4.28
CA SER A 397 8.54 -36.18 -4.09
C SER A 397 8.14 -34.69 -4.08
N THR A 398 8.78 -33.92 -3.22
CA THR A 398 8.56 -32.47 -3.01
C THR A 398 8.84 -31.59 -4.25
N TYR A 399 9.29 -32.20 -5.35
CA TYR A 399 9.59 -31.55 -6.63
C TYR A 399 8.33 -31.37 -7.50
N ASP A 400 7.41 -32.35 -7.49
CA ASP A 400 6.18 -32.33 -8.33
C ASP A 400 5.22 -31.19 -7.94
N ASN A 401 5.28 -30.72 -6.70
CA ASN A 401 4.44 -29.61 -6.24
C ASN A 401 4.94 -28.24 -6.70
N GLN A 402 6.12 -28.13 -7.31
CA GLN A 402 6.73 -26.85 -7.70
C GLN A 402 6.77 -26.62 -9.22
N VAL A 403 6.55 -27.66 -10.02
CA VAL A 403 6.55 -27.57 -11.49
C VAL A 403 5.14 -27.47 -12.07
N CYS A 404 5.01 -26.80 -13.21
CA CYS A 404 3.74 -26.59 -13.89
C CYS A 404 3.08 -27.94 -14.23
N PRO A 405 1.80 -28.15 -13.90
CA PRO A 405 1.11 -29.42 -14.15
C PRO A 405 0.88 -29.74 -15.64
N ILE A 406 1.19 -28.80 -16.55
CA ILE A 406 1.01 -28.95 -17.99
C ILE A 406 2.32 -29.40 -18.64
N CYS A 407 3.41 -28.62 -18.48
CA CYS A 407 4.70 -28.95 -19.10
C CYS A 407 5.62 -29.77 -18.21
N LEU A 408 5.31 -29.92 -16.91
CA LEU A 408 6.10 -30.66 -15.90
C LEU A 408 7.57 -30.23 -15.81
N THR A 409 7.91 -29.06 -16.36
CA THR A 409 9.28 -28.58 -16.53
C THR A 409 9.47 -27.20 -15.91
N ASN A 410 8.62 -26.24 -16.28
CA ASN A 410 8.75 -24.86 -15.83
C ASN A 410 8.18 -24.67 -14.41
N PRO A 411 8.73 -23.74 -13.61
CA PRO A 411 8.16 -23.41 -12.30
C PRO A 411 6.77 -22.79 -12.43
N LYS A 412 5.97 -22.90 -11.36
CA LYS A 412 4.65 -22.27 -11.25
C LYS A 412 4.79 -20.77 -10.99
N ASP A 413 4.74 -19.95 -12.04
CA ASP A 413 4.84 -18.48 -11.98
C ASP A 413 3.54 -17.77 -12.43
N MET A 414 2.42 -18.51 -12.55
CA MET A 414 1.09 -17.96 -12.86
C MET A 414 0.00 -18.63 -12.02
N ALA A 415 -0.90 -17.84 -11.43
CA ALA A 415 -2.10 -18.30 -10.73
C ALA A 415 -3.38 -17.84 -11.44
N PHE A 416 -4.42 -18.68 -11.41
CA PHE A 416 -5.77 -18.33 -11.90
C PHE A 416 -6.66 -17.82 -10.76
N GLY A 417 -7.76 -17.13 -11.10
CA GLY A 417 -8.76 -16.67 -10.12
C GLY A 417 -9.38 -17.77 -9.24
N CYS A 418 -9.27 -19.04 -9.63
CA CYS A 418 -9.68 -20.19 -8.82
C CYS A 418 -8.59 -20.70 -7.84
N GLY A 419 -7.43 -20.05 -7.79
CA GLY A 419 -6.32 -20.36 -6.88
C GLY A 419 -5.32 -21.42 -7.38
N HIS A 420 -5.59 -22.08 -8.52
CA HIS A 420 -4.67 -23.04 -9.13
C HIS A 420 -3.56 -22.38 -9.95
N GLN A 421 -2.41 -23.05 -10.07
CA GLN A 421 -1.20 -22.47 -10.65
C GLN A 421 -0.64 -23.27 -11.83
N THR A 422 -0.02 -22.56 -12.78
CA THR A 422 0.71 -23.07 -13.95
C THR A 422 1.94 -22.21 -14.21
N CYS A 423 2.78 -22.54 -15.21
CA CYS A 423 3.76 -21.59 -15.71
C CYS A 423 3.11 -20.61 -16.69
N CYS A 424 3.69 -19.43 -16.88
CA CYS A 424 3.18 -18.38 -17.76
C CYS A 424 3.03 -18.88 -19.19
N GLU A 425 4.00 -19.64 -19.70
CA GLU A 425 3.98 -20.19 -21.06
C GLU A 425 2.78 -21.11 -21.29
N CYS A 426 2.41 -21.94 -20.30
CA CYS A 426 1.28 -22.85 -20.44
C CYS A 426 -0.07 -22.23 -20.04
N GLY A 427 -0.08 -21.21 -19.17
CA GLY A 427 -1.30 -20.62 -18.62
C GLY A 427 -1.90 -19.47 -19.43
N GLN A 428 -1.13 -18.88 -20.34
CA GLN A 428 -1.52 -17.66 -21.06
C GLN A 428 -2.78 -17.85 -21.92
N ASP A 429 -2.87 -18.96 -22.67
CA ASP A 429 -3.95 -19.20 -23.63
C ASP A 429 -5.10 -20.08 -23.08
N LEU A 430 -5.04 -20.51 -21.81
CA LEU A 430 -6.05 -21.38 -21.23
C LEU A 430 -7.35 -20.61 -20.95
N GLN A 431 -8.47 -21.11 -21.46
CA GLN A 431 -9.81 -20.58 -21.16
C GLN A 431 -10.44 -21.22 -19.93
N THR A 432 -10.02 -22.44 -19.59
CA THR A 432 -10.50 -23.20 -18.43
C THR A 432 -9.33 -23.76 -17.64
N CYS A 433 -9.47 -23.77 -16.31
CA CYS A 433 -8.44 -24.28 -15.41
C CYS A 433 -8.25 -25.79 -15.64
N PRO A 434 -7.02 -26.27 -15.90
CA PRO A 434 -6.76 -27.70 -16.17
C PRO A 434 -7.02 -28.59 -14.94
N ILE A 435 -7.06 -28.00 -13.75
CA ILE A 435 -7.22 -28.72 -12.48
C ILE A 435 -8.68 -28.78 -12.06
N CYS A 436 -9.36 -27.64 -11.96
CA CYS A 436 -10.75 -27.57 -11.47
C CYS A 436 -11.81 -27.31 -12.55
N ARG A 437 -11.40 -27.14 -13.82
CA ARG A 437 -12.28 -26.89 -14.99
C ARG A 437 -13.11 -25.62 -14.93
N SER A 438 -12.90 -24.75 -13.93
CA SER A 438 -13.53 -23.42 -13.86
C SER A 438 -13.04 -22.52 -14.99
N ALA A 439 -13.90 -21.64 -15.50
CA ALA A 439 -13.53 -20.61 -16.47
C ALA A 439 -12.47 -19.66 -15.88
N ILE A 440 -11.45 -19.30 -16.66
CA ILE A 440 -10.36 -18.43 -16.22
C ILE A 440 -10.70 -16.99 -16.59
N HIS A 441 -11.14 -16.21 -15.61
CA HIS A 441 -11.40 -14.78 -15.74
C HIS A 441 -10.22 -13.90 -15.29
N THR A 442 -9.39 -14.43 -14.39
CA THR A 442 -8.27 -13.70 -13.77
C THR A 442 -6.99 -14.52 -13.88
N ARG A 443 -5.89 -13.89 -14.32
CA ARG A 443 -4.53 -14.46 -14.36
C ARG A 443 -3.60 -13.53 -13.59
N ILE A 444 -2.83 -14.08 -12.67
CA ILE A 444 -1.92 -13.36 -11.79
C ILE A 444 -0.52 -13.93 -12.01
N LYS A 445 0.45 -13.10 -12.38
CA LYS A 445 1.85 -13.51 -12.47
C LYS A 445 2.50 -13.45 -11.09
N LEU A 446 3.23 -14.49 -10.73
CA LEU A 446 3.96 -14.62 -9.47
C LEU A 446 5.44 -14.35 -9.76
N TYR A 447 6.11 -13.55 -8.92
CA TYR A 447 7.51 -13.17 -9.07
C TYR A 447 8.43 -13.89 -8.08
#